data_AF-A0A2S6U0U1-F1
#
_entry.id   AF-A0A2S6U0U1-F1
#
_cell.length_a   1.000
_cell.length_b   1.000
_cell.length_c   1.000
_cell.angle_alpha   90.00
_cell.angle_beta   90.00
_cell.angle_gamma   90.00
#
_symmetry.space_group_name_H-M   'P 1'
#
loop_
_entity.id
_entity.type
_entity.pdbx_description
1 polymer ?
#
loop_
_entity_poly.entity_id
_entity_poly.type
_entity_poly.pdbx_seq_one_letter_code
_entity_poly.pdbx_strand_id
1 'polypeptide(L)'
;MKKGAIFAIAALFAAMAAPASAAKMGRVTLTGEIIDSWCYLTQIMYGEGTAHHQCALWCAAGGIPVGLLADDGKVYVILKLGADTTSVANPAVMRIQTHRITVNGDVYTRAGINYLVIDKVVNDAGIVKLTHDEYGIQPFGK
;
A
#
# COMPACT_ATOMS: atom_id res chain seq x y z
N MET A 1 26.73 46.18 -24.14
CA MET A 1 25.38 45.86 -23.60
C MET A 1 25.17 44.35 -23.66
N LYS A 2 24.87 43.77 -22.50
CA LYS A 2 24.88 42.34 -22.15
C LYS A 2 23.71 41.57 -22.82
N LYS A 3 23.88 40.99 -24.01
CA LYS A 3 22.84 40.18 -24.68
C LYS A 3 23.13 38.67 -24.76
N GLY A 4 24.35 38.23 -24.43
CA GLY A 4 24.75 36.81 -24.54
C GLY A 4 24.39 35.93 -23.35
N ALA A 5 24.04 36.50 -22.19
CA ALA A 5 23.82 35.73 -20.96
C ALA A 5 22.40 35.15 -20.81
N ILE A 6 21.44 35.58 -21.65
CA ILE A 6 20.02 35.20 -21.49
C ILE A 6 19.71 33.86 -22.19
N PHE A 7 20.42 33.50 -23.26
CA PHE A 7 20.18 32.24 -23.98
C PHE A 7 20.80 31.00 -23.32
N ALA A 8 21.80 31.17 -22.45
CA ALA A 8 22.45 30.05 -21.76
C ALA A 8 21.63 29.49 -20.58
N ILE A 9 20.68 30.28 -20.04
CA ILE A 9 19.86 29.87 -18.88
C ILE A 9 18.64 29.04 -19.35
N ALA A 10 18.11 29.29 -20.55
CA ALA A 10 16.95 28.56 -21.07
C ALA A 10 17.24 27.09 -21.41
N ALA A 11 18.47 26.76 -21.80
CA ALA A 11 18.87 25.38 -22.14
C ALA A 11 19.04 24.48 -20.91
N LEU A 12 19.27 25.05 -19.72
CA LEU A 12 19.48 24.27 -18.49
C LEU A 12 18.16 23.82 -17.82
N PHE A 13 17.03 24.44 -18.16
CA PHE A 13 15.71 24.09 -17.62
C PHE A 13 14.99 22.96 -18.39
N ALA A 14 15.42 22.63 -19.60
CA ALA A 14 14.73 21.65 -20.44
C ALA A 14 15.10 20.17 -20.13
N ALA A 15 16.13 19.93 -19.31
CA ALA A 15 16.65 18.57 -19.05
C ALA A 15 15.99 17.84 -17.86
N MET A 16 15.06 18.47 -17.13
CA MET A 16 14.52 17.94 -15.86
C MET A 16 13.15 17.26 -15.98
N ALA A 17 12.60 17.10 -17.19
CA ALA A 17 11.25 16.55 -17.40
C ALA A 17 11.24 15.13 -17.98
N ALA A 18 12.26 14.31 -17.69
CA ALA A 18 12.16 12.88 -18.00
C ALA A 18 11.06 12.25 -17.12
N PRO A 19 10.07 11.55 -17.69
CA PRO A 19 9.06 10.88 -16.88
C PRO A 19 9.74 9.88 -15.96
N ALA A 20 9.43 9.95 -14.67
CA ALA A 20 9.92 8.96 -13.70
C ALA A 20 9.39 7.58 -14.10
N SER A 21 10.28 6.76 -14.65
CA SER A 21 10.04 5.34 -14.90
C SER A 21 9.84 4.61 -13.58
N ALA A 22 8.95 3.63 -13.54
CA ALA A 22 8.80 2.78 -12.36
C ALA A 22 10.08 1.96 -12.18
N ALA A 23 10.82 2.19 -11.10
CA ALA A 23 12.01 1.40 -10.80
C ALA A 23 11.55 0.07 -10.17
N LYS A 24 11.81 -1.05 -10.85
CA LYS A 24 11.67 -2.38 -10.24
C LYS A 24 12.78 -2.51 -9.20
N MET A 25 12.41 -2.48 -7.92
CA MET A 25 13.37 -2.61 -6.82
C MET A 25 13.88 -4.05 -6.66
N GLY A 26 13.08 -5.02 -7.11
CA GLY A 26 13.46 -6.43 -7.13
C GLY A 26 12.41 -7.34 -6.52
N ARG A 27 12.76 -8.62 -6.43
CA ARG A 27 11.97 -9.64 -5.76
C ARG A 27 12.23 -9.58 -4.25
N VAL A 28 11.16 -9.60 -3.46
CA VAL A 28 11.22 -9.46 -2.01
C VAL A 28 10.35 -10.51 -1.32
N THR A 29 10.70 -10.77 -0.05
CA THR A 29 9.83 -11.42 0.92
C THR A 29 9.49 -10.37 1.98
N LEU A 30 8.22 -10.03 2.14
CA LEU A 30 7.76 -9.03 3.12
C LEU A 30 6.77 -9.66 4.09
N THR A 31 6.89 -9.29 5.34
CA THR A 31 5.93 -9.61 6.40
C THR A 31 5.33 -8.32 6.92
N GLY A 32 4.01 -8.32 7.16
CA GLY A 32 3.29 -7.13 7.57
C GLY A 32 1.81 -7.39 7.77
N GLU A 33 1.09 -6.34 8.15
CA GLU A 33 -0.37 -6.35 8.28
C GLU A 33 -1.03 -5.80 7.02
N ILE A 34 -2.09 -6.45 6.56
CA ILE A 34 -2.97 -5.90 5.52
C ILE A 34 -3.77 -4.74 6.11
N ILE A 35 -3.64 -3.56 5.52
CA ILE A 35 -4.28 -2.33 6.00
C ILE A 35 -5.23 -1.73 4.96
N ASP A 36 -6.25 -1.03 5.45
CA ASP A 36 -7.01 -0.06 4.67
C ASP A 36 -6.20 1.23 4.53
N SER A 37 -5.85 1.62 3.31
CA SER A 37 -5.01 2.80 3.09
C SER A 37 -5.69 4.11 3.52
N TRP A 38 -7.03 4.17 3.48
CA TRP A 38 -7.78 5.35 3.88
C TRP A 38 -7.74 5.57 5.38
N CYS A 39 -8.14 4.58 6.19
CA CYS A 39 -8.12 4.71 7.65
C CYS A 39 -6.70 4.80 8.19
N TYR A 40 -5.74 4.06 7.62
CA TYR A 40 -4.33 4.18 8.00
C TYR A 40 -3.77 5.60 7.76
N LEU A 41 -4.13 6.24 6.64
CA LEU A 41 -3.68 7.61 6.35
C LEU A 41 -4.41 8.66 7.18
N THR A 42 -5.75 8.59 7.19
CA THR A 42 -6.59 9.67 7.73
C THR A 42 -6.76 9.60 9.23
N GLN A 43 -6.57 8.43 9.83
CA GLN A 43 -6.82 8.19 11.25
C GLN A 43 -8.25 8.58 11.66
N ILE A 44 -9.21 8.53 10.73
CA ILE A 44 -10.64 8.74 11.02
C ILE A 44 -11.16 7.72 12.05
N MET A 45 -10.52 6.55 12.09
CA MET A 45 -10.59 5.54 13.13
C MET A 45 -9.23 4.85 13.24
N TYR A 46 -9.04 4.05 14.28
CA TYR A 46 -7.84 3.21 14.40
C TYR A 46 -7.77 2.23 13.23
N GLY A 47 -6.65 2.22 12.50
CA GLY A 47 -6.52 1.54 11.19
C GLY A 47 -5.94 0.13 11.22
N GLU A 48 -5.77 -0.47 12.41
CA GLU A 48 -5.04 -1.72 12.59
C GLU A 48 -5.78 -2.72 13.50
N GLY A 49 -5.49 -4.00 13.30
CA GLY A 49 -5.95 -5.09 14.15
C GLY A 49 -7.45 -5.33 14.18
N THR A 50 -7.88 -6.10 15.17
CA THR A 50 -9.24 -6.62 15.27
C THR A 50 -10.31 -5.53 15.36
N ALA A 51 -10.04 -4.41 16.05
CA ALA A 51 -10.99 -3.29 16.18
C ALA A 51 -11.41 -2.70 14.83
N HIS A 52 -10.51 -2.78 13.84
CA HIS A 52 -10.67 -2.19 12.52
C HIS A 52 -11.13 -3.20 11.45
N HIS A 53 -11.16 -4.50 11.76
CA HIS A 53 -11.37 -5.56 10.78
C HIS A 53 -12.64 -5.37 9.94
N GLN A 54 -13.76 -5.03 10.59
CA GLN A 54 -15.04 -4.84 9.91
C GLN A 54 -15.00 -3.66 8.94
N CYS A 55 -14.38 -2.54 9.35
CA CYS A 55 -14.23 -1.38 8.47
C CYS A 55 -13.31 -1.69 7.28
N ALA A 56 -12.20 -2.39 7.52
CA ALA A 56 -11.25 -2.77 6.48
C ALA A 56 -11.93 -3.58 5.36
N LEU A 57 -12.80 -4.53 5.73
CA LEU A 57 -13.61 -5.30 4.78
C LEU A 57 -14.49 -4.40 3.91
N TRP A 58 -15.18 -3.42 4.51
CA TRP A 58 -16.06 -2.52 3.78
C TRP A 58 -15.32 -1.54 2.88
N CYS A 59 -14.21 -0.96 3.36
CA CYS A 59 -13.35 -0.10 2.55
C CYS A 59 -12.83 -0.87 1.33
N ALA A 60 -12.32 -2.08 1.54
CA ALA A 60 -11.81 -2.91 0.46
C ALA A 60 -12.93 -3.31 -0.51
N ALA A 61 -14.14 -3.65 -0.02
CA ALA A 61 -15.30 -3.93 -0.86
C ALA A 61 -15.79 -2.69 -1.65
N GLY A 62 -15.64 -1.50 -1.06
CA GLY A 62 -15.92 -0.21 -1.68
C GLY A 62 -14.86 0.27 -2.69
N GLY A 63 -13.77 -0.49 -2.86
CA GLY A 63 -12.71 -0.22 -3.83
C GLY A 63 -11.56 0.65 -3.31
N ILE A 64 -11.45 0.87 -2.00
CA ILE A 64 -10.27 1.52 -1.43
C ILE A 64 -9.04 0.62 -1.65
N PRO A 65 -7.92 1.17 -2.15
CA PRO A 65 -6.71 0.37 -2.35
C PRO A 65 -6.21 -0.24 -1.04
N VAL A 66 -6.00 -1.55 -1.05
CA VAL A 66 -5.48 -2.31 0.08
C VAL A 66 -3.95 -2.20 0.11
N GLY A 67 -3.40 -1.96 1.30
CA GLY A 67 -1.96 -1.88 1.52
C GLY A 67 -1.43 -3.04 2.37
N LEU A 68 -0.11 -3.22 2.35
CA LEU A 68 0.63 -3.97 3.35
C LEU A 68 1.46 -2.96 4.17
N LEU A 69 1.19 -2.83 5.46
CA LEU A 69 2.10 -2.18 6.41
C LEU A 69 3.15 -3.21 6.82
N ALA A 70 4.33 -3.13 6.19
CA ALA A 70 5.41 -4.08 6.41
C ALA A 70 6.18 -3.79 7.70
N ASP A 71 6.88 -4.80 8.22
CA ASP A 71 7.70 -4.69 9.44
C ASP A 71 8.85 -3.68 9.31
N ASP A 72 9.22 -3.28 8.09
CA ASP A 72 10.18 -2.21 7.86
C ASP A 72 9.58 -0.79 8.02
N GLY A 73 8.31 -0.71 8.45
CA GLY A 73 7.57 0.52 8.68
C GLY A 73 7.03 1.18 7.41
N LYS A 74 7.17 0.55 6.24
CA LYS A 74 6.68 1.11 4.98
C LYS A 74 5.34 0.53 4.60
N VAL A 75 4.53 1.37 3.93
CA VAL A 75 3.30 0.93 3.27
C VAL A 75 3.59 0.59 1.82
N TYR A 76 3.08 -0.56 1.40
CA TYR A 76 3.11 -1.04 0.04
C TYR A 76 1.69 -1.17 -0.51
N VAL A 77 1.35 -0.42 -1.56
CA VAL A 77 0.04 -0.53 -2.24
C VAL A 77 0.02 -1.83 -3.04
N ILE A 78 -0.94 -2.70 -2.76
CA ILE A 78 -1.04 -4.01 -3.41
C ILE A 78 -1.74 -3.83 -4.76
N LEU A 79 -1.05 -4.17 -5.84
CA LEU A 79 -1.59 -4.07 -7.21
C LEU A 79 -2.08 -5.41 -7.76
N LYS A 80 -1.66 -6.52 -7.14
CA LYS A 80 -2.00 -7.88 -7.55
C LYS A 80 -1.78 -8.86 -6.40
N LEU A 81 -2.64 -9.86 -6.32
CA LEU A 81 -2.57 -10.96 -5.36
C LEU A 81 -2.75 -12.31 -6.08
N GLY A 82 -1.69 -13.11 -6.15
CA GLY A 82 -1.73 -14.46 -6.73
C GLY A 82 -1.68 -14.45 -8.25
N ALA A 83 -2.45 -15.32 -8.91
CA ALA A 83 -2.38 -15.49 -10.37
C ALA A 83 -3.18 -14.44 -11.16
N ASP A 84 -4.22 -13.83 -10.57
CA ASP A 84 -5.10 -12.88 -11.26
C ASP A 84 -4.32 -11.64 -11.73
N THR A 85 -4.38 -11.35 -13.03
CA THR A 85 -3.72 -10.20 -13.67
C THR A 85 -4.69 -9.08 -14.03
N THR A 86 -6.00 -9.28 -13.83
CA THR A 86 -7.04 -8.33 -14.26
C THR A 86 -7.28 -7.27 -13.20
N SER A 87 -7.42 -7.70 -11.94
CA SER A 87 -7.72 -6.79 -10.83
C SER A 87 -7.31 -7.36 -9.48
N VAL A 88 -6.78 -6.52 -8.60
CA VAL A 88 -6.61 -6.86 -7.18
C VAL A 88 -7.95 -6.89 -6.43
N ALA A 89 -8.98 -6.21 -6.96
CA ALA A 89 -10.32 -6.19 -6.40
C ALA A 89 -11.05 -7.52 -6.70
N ASN A 90 -10.62 -8.58 -6.03
CA ASN A 90 -11.19 -9.91 -6.11
C ASN A 90 -11.45 -10.47 -4.70
N PRO A 91 -12.22 -11.56 -4.54
CA PRO A 91 -12.57 -12.10 -3.23
C PRO A 91 -11.38 -12.52 -2.37
N ALA A 92 -10.19 -12.74 -2.93
CA ALA A 92 -9.00 -13.10 -2.16
C ALA A 92 -8.51 -11.95 -1.29
N VAL A 93 -8.61 -10.70 -1.77
CA VAL A 93 -8.19 -9.54 -0.98
C VAL A 93 -9.13 -9.31 0.21
N MET A 94 -10.42 -9.64 0.09
CA MET A 94 -11.36 -9.57 1.21
C MET A 94 -11.00 -10.53 2.35
N ARG A 95 -10.52 -11.74 2.03
CA ARG A 95 -10.26 -12.79 3.03
C ARG A 95 -9.06 -12.51 3.93
N ILE A 96 -8.23 -11.52 3.59
CA ILE A 96 -6.96 -11.25 4.28
C ILE A 96 -6.94 -9.87 4.94
N GLN A 97 -8.07 -9.17 5.02
CA GLN A 97 -8.11 -7.83 5.66
C GLN A 97 -7.65 -7.92 7.11
N THR A 98 -6.78 -7.00 7.54
CA THR A 98 -6.12 -6.99 8.88
C THR A 98 -5.32 -8.24 9.24
N HIS A 99 -5.15 -9.18 8.30
CA HIS A 99 -4.30 -10.33 8.55
C HIS A 99 -2.84 -9.91 8.53
N ARG A 100 -2.05 -10.54 9.39
CA ARG A 100 -0.59 -10.51 9.28
C ARG A 100 -0.14 -11.60 8.33
N ILE A 101 0.36 -11.20 7.17
CA ILE A 101 0.77 -12.12 6.12
C ILE A 101 2.26 -12.00 5.83
N THR A 102 2.83 -13.08 5.30
CA THR A 102 4.16 -13.07 4.66
C THR A 102 3.99 -13.38 3.18
N VAL A 103 4.57 -12.55 2.33
CA VAL A 103 4.36 -12.62 0.88
C VAL A 103 5.68 -12.59 0.11
N ASN A 104 5.70 -13.31 -1.01
CA ASN A 104 6.73 -13.18 -2.03
C ASN A 104 6.16 -12.37 -3.20
N GLY A 105 6.93 -11.40 -3.66
CA GLY A 105 6.46 -10.52 -4.73
C GLY A 105 7.55 -9.64 -5.32
N ASP A 106 7.13 -8.74 -6.19
CA ASP A 106 7.97 -7.73 -6.82
C ASP A 106 7.55 -6.34 -6.33
N VAL A 107 8.54 -5.54 -5.93
CA VAL A 107 8.33 -4.15 -5.52
C VAL A 107 8.69 -3.21 -6.65
N TYR A 108 7.83 -2.22 -6.87
CA TYR A 108 8.06 -1.10 -7.77
C TYR A 108 7.92 0.20 -7.00
N THR A 109 8.81 1.15 -7.26
CA THR A 109 8.67 2.50 -6.71
C THR A 109 8.50 3.50 -7.83
N ARG A 110 7.48 4.35 -7.72
CA ARG A 110 7.24 5.45 -8.67
C ARG A 110 6.69 6.66 -7.92
N ALA A 111 7.30 7.82 -8.14
CA ALA A 111 6.91 9.08 -7.47
C ALA A 111 6.81 8.95 -5.92
N GLY A 112 7.72 8.19 -5.31
CA GLY A 112 7.75 7.98 -3.86
C GLY A 112 6.74 6.95 -3.31
N ILE A 113 5.91 6.35 -4.16
CA ILE A 113 4.93 5.33 -3.77
C ILE A 113 5.53 3.94 -4.00
N ASN A 114 5.42 3.07 -3.01
CA ASN A 114 5.80 1.66 -3.11
C ASN A 114 4.58 0.83 -3.53
N TYR A 115 4.74 0.09 -4.63
CA TYR A 115 3.74 -0.82 -5.15
C TYR A 115 4.24 -2.25 -5.02
N LEU A 116 3.34 -3.16 -4.66
CA LEU A 116 3.64 -4.56 -4.46
C LEU A 116 2.76 -5.43 -5.37
N VAL A 117 3.43 -6.26 -6.16
CA VAL A 117 2.81 -7.31 -6.97
C VAL A 117 3.09 -8.63 -6.28
N ILE A 118 2.09 -9.19 -5.61
CA ILE A 118 2.23 -10.43 -4.83
C ILE A 118 2.04 -11.63 -5.75
N ASP A 119 3.08 -12.45 -5.84
CA ASP A 119 3.05 -13.75 -6.55
C ASP A 119 2.42 -14.83 -5.64
N LYS A 120 2.86 -14.88 -4.38
CA LYS A 120 2.44 -15.90 -3.43
C LYS A 120 2.33 -15.37 -2.01
N VAL A 121 1.24 -15.73 -1.33
CA VAL A 121 1.15 -15.66 0.13
C VAL A 121 1.84 -16.90 0.70
N VAL A 122 2.95 -16.68 1.40
CA VAL A 122 3.80 -17.73 1.99
C VAL A 122 3.22 -18.19 3.33
N ASN A 123 2.73 -17.24 4.11
CA ASN A 123 2.10 -17.49 5.40
C ASN A 123 0.95 -16.49 5.62
N ASP A 124 -0.12 -16.96 6.24
CA ASP A 124 -1.22 -16.14 6.73
C ASP A 124 -1.41 -16.47 8.21
N ALA A 125 -1.01 -15.55 9.09
CA ALA A 125 -1.12 -15.71 10.53
C ALA A 125 -2.50 -15.26 11.07
N GLY A 126 -3.43 -14.85 10.20
CA GLY A 126 -4.69 -14.26 10.60
C GLY A 126 -4.51 -12.90 11.28
N ILE A 127 -5.52 -12.48 12.03
CA ILE A 127 -5.48 -11.23 12.78
C ILE A 127 -4.72 -11.46 14.09
N VAL A 128 -3.54 -10.84 14.23
CA VAL A 128 -2.68 -11.01 15.41
C VAL A 128 -2.70 -9.81 16.35
N LYS A 129 -3.07 -8.63 15.86
CA LYS A 129 -3.21 -7.42 16.69
C LYS A 129 -4.63 -7.37 17.27
N LEU A 130 -4.77 -7.74 18.54
CA LEU A 130 -6.04 -7.73 19.26
C LEU A 130 -6.27 -6.36 19.88
N THR A 131 -6.98 -5.49 19.18
CA THR A 131 -7.07 -4.04 19.47
C THR A 131 -8.42 -3.61 20.05
N HIS A 132 -9.36 -4.56 20.23
CA HIS A 132 -10.71 -4.27 20.72
C HIS A 132 -10.74 -3.70 22.15
N ASP A 133 -9.88 -4.17 23.04
CA ASP A 133 -9.88 -3.73 24.44
C ASP A 133 -9.42 -2.27 24.58
N GLU A 134 -8.58 -1.80 23.66
CA GLU A 134 -8.02 -0.45 23.66
C GLU A 134 -8.88 0.53 22.86
N TYR A 135 -9.40 0.11 21.70
CA TYR A 135 -10.06 1.00 20.75
C TYR A 135 -11.57 0.75 20.60
N GLY A 136 -12.13 -0.26 21.26
CA GLY A 136 -13.49 -0.71 21.02
C GLY A 136 -13.68 -1.30 19.61
N ILE A 137 -14.92 -1.53 19.20
CA ILE A 137 -15.26 -1.96 17.84
C ILE A 137 -15.42 -0.70 16.97
N GLN A 138 -14.74 -0.63 15.81
CA GLN A 138 -14.82 0.48 14.86
C GLN A 138 -15.47 -0.01 13.54
N PRO A 139 -16.37 0.73 12.88
CA PRO A 139 -16.99 2.01 13.24
C PRO A 139 -18.28 1.85 14.08
N PHE A 140 -18.57 0.67 14.65
CA PHE A 140 -19.75 0.46 15.50
C PHE A 140 -19.40 0.19 16.95
N GLY A 141 -19.88 1.07 17.82
CA GLY A 141 -19.81 0.98 19.28
C GLY A 141 -19.93 2.39 19.84
N LYS A 142 -21.13 2.91 20.20
CA LYS A 142 -22.35 2.26 20.69
C LYS A 142 -23.45 2.04 19.66
#